data_AF-A0A952FFQ9-F1
#
_entry.id   AF-A0A952FFQ9-F1
#
_cell.length_a   1.000
_cell.length_b   1.000
_cell.length_c   1.000
_cell.angle_alpha   90.00
_cell.angle_beta   90.00
_cell.angle_gamma   90.00
#
_symmetry.space_group_name_H-M   'P 1'
#
loop_
_entity.id
_entity.type
_entity.pdbx_description
1 polymer ?
#
loop_
_entity_poly.entity_id
_entity_poly.type
_entity_poly.pdbx_seq_one_letter_code
_entity_poly.pdbx_strand_id
1 'polypeptide(L)'
;PLAGKPRDVPQATMATLRIDAGRTDKLRPGDIVGALTGDAGLPKDAVGKIDVFPTRSYVAIARNQAKHALEQLRAGKIKGRKFRVNPI
;
A
#
# COMPACT_ATOMS: atom_id res chain seq x y z
N PRO A 1 -4.29 21.38 -30.23
CA PRO A 1 -4.82 20.16 -29.57
C PRO A 1 -3.73 19.07 -29.46
N LEU A 2 -3.05 18.98 -28.32
CA LEU A 2 -2.00 17.98 -28.07
C LEU A 2 -2.64 16.67 -27.60
N ALA A 3 -3.25 15.94 -28.55
CA ALA A 3 -3.72 14.59 -28.35
C ALA A 3 -2.56 13.61 -28.57
N GLY A 4 -1.99 13.11 -27.48
CA GLY A 4 -0.89 12.15 -27.55
C GLY A 4 -0.51 11.63 -26.18
N LYS A 5 -1.46 11.02 -25.46
CA LYS A 5 -1.10 10.19 -24.30
C LYS A 5 -0.40 8.95 -24.86
N PRO A 6 0.90 8.71 -24.61
CA PRO A 6 1.52 7.45 -25.04
C PRO A 6 0.75 6.32 -24.36
N ARG A 7 0.04 5.53 -25.17
CA ARG A 7 -0.86 4.46 -24.71
C ARG A 7 -0.12 3.15 -24.37
N ASP A 8 1.20 3.15 -24.42
CA ASP A 8 2.02 1.93 -24.28
C ASP A 8 3.23 2.18 -23.36
N VAL A 9 2.99 2.76 -22.18
CA VAL A 9 3.95 2.61 -21.09
C VAL A 9 3.68 1.27 -20.41
N PRO A 10 4.63 0.33 -20.38
CA PRO A 10 4.45 -0.93 -19.65
C PRO A 10 4.08 -0.59 -18.21
N GLN A 11 2.85 -0.97 -17.84
CA GLN A 11 2.33 -0.70 -16.52
C GLN A 11 3.16 -1.49 -15.51
N ALA A 12 3.73 -0.79 -14.52
CA ALA A 12 4.48 -1.44 -13.45
C ALA A 12 3.63 -2.56 -12.83
N THR A 13 4.22 -3.76 -12.76
CA THR A 13 3.60 -4.97 -12.19
C THR A 13 3.27 -4.80 -10.71
N MET A 14 4.01 -3.91 -10.03
CA MET A 14 3.80 -3.52 -8.64
C MET A 14 3.25 -2.09 -8.58
N ALA A 15 2.30 -1.87 -7.67
CA ALA A 15 1.82 -0.55 -7.28
C ALA A 15 2.30 -0.26 -5.86
N THR A 16 2.66 0.99 -5.58
CA THR A 16 3.09 1.39 -4.25
C THR A 16 1.96 2.10 -3.54
N LEU A 17 1.67 1.66 -2.31
CA LEU A 17 0.72 2.35 -1.43
C LEU A 17 1.51 3.15 -0.39
N ARG A 18 1.15 4.42 -0.25
CA ARG A 18 1.60 5.29 0.82
C ARG A 18 0.59 5.27 1.96
N ILE A 19 1.08 5.02 3.16
CA ILE A 19 0.34 5.12 4.41
C ILE A 19 0.85 6.37 5.13
N ASP A 20 -0.05 7.27 5.51
CA ASP A 20 0.27 8.48 6.29
C ASP A 20 0.47 8.13 7.79
N ALA A 21 1.35 7.16 8.04
CA ALA A 21 1.76 6.70 9.36
C ALA A 21 3.15 6.09 9.27
N GLY A 22 3.97 6.30 10.30
CA GLY A 22 5.37 5.90 10.29
C GLY A 22 5.89 5.45 11.65
N ARG A 23 7.20 5.59 11.86
CA ARG A 23 7.86 5.20 13.12
C ARG A 23 7.33 5.98 14.32
N THR A 24 6.98 7.26 14.13
CA THR A 24 6.40 8.10 15.19
C THR A 24 5.06 7.54 15.69
N ASP A 25 4.31 6.90 14.80
CA ASP A 25 3.06 6.21 15.12
C ASP A 25 3.27 4.81 15.71
N LYS A 26 4.52 4.42 15.99
CA LYS A 26 4.93 3.06 16.41
C LYS A 26 4.54 2.00 15.37
N LEU A 27 4.51 2.36 14.09
CA LEU A 27 4.25 1.44 13.00
C LEU A 27 5.54 0.67 12.67
N ARG A 28 5.47 -0.66 12.66
CA ARG A 28 6.55 -1.51 12.15
C ARG A 28 6.15 -2.14 10.81
N PRO A 29 7.11 -2.56 9.96
CA PRO A 29 6.80 -3.28 8.73
C PRO A 29 5.89 -4.49 8.98
N GLY A 30 6.14 -5.23 10.07
CA GLY A 30 5.30 -6.37 10.46
C GLY A 30 3.85 -6.01 10.79
N ASP A 31 3.57 -4.82 11.34
CA ASP A 31 2.19 -4.37 11.57
C ASP A 31 1.48 -4.09 10.23
N ILE A 32 2.20 -3.54 9.25
CA ILE A 32 1.67 -3.26 7.91
C ILE A 32 1.41 -4.58 7.17
N VAL A 33 2.36 -5.53 7.22
CA VAL A 33 2.17 -6.87 6.66
C VAL A 33 0.97 -7.53 7.32
N GLY A 34 0.88 -7.53 8.65
CA GLY A 34 -0.22 -8.14 9.38
C GLY A 34 -1.58 -7.56 9.04
N ALA A 35 -1.70 -6.24 8.83
CA ALA A 35 -2.94 -5.62 8.38
C ALA A 35 -3.29 -5.96 6.92
N LEU A 36 -2.29 -6.13 6.06
CA LEU A 36 -2.51 -6.53 4.67
C LEU A 36 -2.83 -8.02 4.51
N THR A 37 -2.15 -8.89 5.24
CA THR A 37 -2.34 -10.34 5.12
C THR A 37 -3.47 -10.85 6.01
N GLY A 38 -3.70 -10.21 7.16
CA GLY A 38 -4.78 -10.52 8.11
C GLY A 38 -6.12 -9.91 7.68
N ASP A 39 -6.27 -8.58 7.84
CA ASP A 39 -7.53 -7.88 7.57
C ASP A 39 -7.90 -7.90 6.08
N ALA A 40 -6.94 -7.70 5.18
CA ALA A 40 -7.21 -7.65 3.74
C ALA A 40 -7.09 -9.02 3.04
N GLY A 41 -6.66 -10.07 3.75
CA GLY A 41 -6.51 -11.43 3.22
C GLY A 41 -5.53 -11.53 2.05
N LEU A 42 -4.60 -10.57 1.89
CA LEU A 42 -3.64 -10.63 0.79
C LEU A 42 -2.61 -11.75 1.02
N PRO A 43 -2.21 -12.46 -0.05
CA PRO A 43 -1.08 -13.35 0.04
C PRO A 43 0.19 -12.53 0.33
N LYS A 44 1.02 -13.04 1.25
CA LYS A 44 2.31 -12.43 1.60
C LYS A 44 3.21 -12.21 0.37
N ASP A 45 3.10 -13.09 -0.64
CA ASP A 45 3.83 -12.98 -1.91
C ASP A 45 3.41 -11.78 -2.76
N ALA A 46 2.20 -11.25 -2.57
CA ALA A 46 1.78 -10.01 -3.21
C ALA A 46 2.35 -8.76 -2.54
N VAL A 47 2.87 -8.86 -1.32
CA VAL A 47 3.50 -7.76 -0.59
C VAL A 47 5.01 -7.80 -0.84
N GLY A 48 5.51 -6.78 -1.52
CA GLY A 48 6.93 -6.61 -1.81
C GLY A 48 7.65 -5.82 -0.72
N LYS A 49 8.51 -4.90 -1.15
CA LYS A 49 9.31 -4.06 -0.25
C LYS A 49 8.45 -3.12 0.58
N ILE A 50 8.80 -2.99 1.85
CA ILE A 50 8.16 -2.08 2.81
C ILE A 50 9.22 -1.13 3.35
N ASP A 51 9.01 0.16 3.16
CA ASP A 51 9.88 1.22 3.64
C ASP A 51 9.10 2.10 4.63
N VAL A 52 9.55 2.11 5.89
CA VAL A 52 8.91 2.86 6.98
C VAL A 52 9.75 4.09 7.32
N PHE A 53 9.20 5.26 7.05
CA PHE A 53 9.76 6.58 7.39
C PHE A 53 9.17 7.10 8.71
N PRO A 54 9.67 8.22 9.26
CA PRO A 54 9.17 8.75 10.53
C PRO A 54 7.67 9.08 10.50
N THR A 55 7.20 9.71 9.42
CA THR A 55 5.82 10.21 9.30
C THR A 55 4.96 9.44 8.30
N ARG A 56 5.57 8.58 7.47
CA ARG A 56 4.88 7.86 6.38
C ARG A 56 5.49 6.49 6.18
N SER A 57 4.75 5.59 5.56
CA SER A 57 5.25 4.28 5.16
C SER A 57 4.86 4.00 3.72
N TYR A 58 5.69 3.26 3.02
CA TYR A 58 5.46 2.85 1.64
C TYR A 58 5.53 1.33 1.56
N VAL A 59 4.59 0.74 0.84
CA VAL A 59 4.54 -0.70 0.61
C VAL A 59 4.29 -0.97 -0.86
N ALA A 60 5.17 -1.77 -1.47
CA ALA A 60 4.97 -2.28 -2.81
C ALA A 60 4.00 -3.47 -2.74
N ILE A 61 2.96 -3.44 -3.57
CA ILE A 61 1.95 -4.50 -3.66
C ILE A 61 1.74 -4.86 -5.12
N ALA A 62 1.54 -6.15 -5.42
CA ALA A 62 1.17 -6.59 -6.77
C ALA A 62 -0.08 -5.84 -7.26
N ARG A 63 -0.02 -5.28 -8.47
CA ARG A 63 -1.08 -4.39 -9.01
C ARG A 63 -2.47 -5.03 -9.03
N ASN A 64 -2.53 -6.34 -9.29
CA ASN A 64 -3.78 -7.12 -9.28
C ASN A 64 -4.46 -7.11 -7.91
N GLN A 65 -3.68 -7.00 -6.83
CA GLN A 65 -4.16 -6.97 -5.45
C GLN A 65 -4.16 -5.57 -4.84
N ALA A 66 -3.49 -4.60 -5.46
CA ALA A 66 -3.32 -3.25 -4.91
C ALA A 66 -4.64 -2.50 -4.71
N LYS A 67 -5.63 -2.67 -5.60
CA LYS A 67 -6.96 -2.08 -5.43
C LYS A 67 -7.68 -2.65 -4.21
N HIS A 68 -7.69 -3.98 -4.10
CA HIS A 68 -8.31 -4.66 -2.97
C HIS A 68 -7.63 -4.28 -1.65
N ALA A 69 -6.29 -4.29 -1.62
CA ALA A 69 -5.51 -3.82 -0.47
C ALA A 69 -5.81 -2.38 -0.10
N LEU A 70 -5.93 -1.48 -1.08
CA LEU A 70 -6.23 -0.07 -0.84
C LEU A 70 -7.60 0.12 -0.20
N GLU A 71 -8.63 -0.55 -0.72
CA GLU A 71 -10.00 -0.47 -0.18
C GLU A 71 -10.06 -1.04 1.24
N GLN A 72 -9.44 -2.20 1.46
CA GLN A 72 -9.37 -2.83 2.77
C GLN A 72 -8.56 -2.00 3.76
N LEU A 73 -7.42 -1.42 3.37
CA LEU A 73 -6.66 -0.56 4.26
C LEU A 73 -7.37 0.77 4.57
N ARG A 74 -8.19 1.28 3.63
CA ARG A 74 -9.01 2.48 3.86
C ARG A 74 -10.20 2.21 4.77
N ALA A 75 -10.83 1.04 4.65
CA ALA A 75 -11.97 0.64 5.46
C ALA A 75 -11.55 0.09 6.84
N GLY A 76 -10.47 -0.69 6.84
CA GLY A 76 -9.91 -1.43 7.97
C GLY A 76 -9.05 -0.58 8.90
N LYS A 77 -8.33 -1.27 9.79
CA LYS A 77 -7.52 -0.65 10.83
C LYS A 77 -6.15 -1.30 10.87
N ILE A 78 -5.09 -0.51 10.87
CA ILE A 78 -3.74 -1.02 11.15
C ILE A 78 -3.51 -0.82 12.64
N LYS A 79 -3.27 -1.91 13.38
CA LYS A 79 -3.04 -1.85 14.85
C LYS A 79 -4.19 -1.14 15.58
N GLY A 80 -5.44 -1.41 15.19
CA GLY A 80 -6.65 -0.81 15.78
C GLY A 80 -6.89 0.67 15.43
N ARG A 81 -6.05 1.30 14.59
CA ARG A 81 -6.19 2.70 14.15
C ARG A 81 -6.45 2.80 12.65
N LYS A 82 -7.29 3.76 12.25
CA LYS A 82 -7.50 4.10 10.84
C LYS A 82 -6.40 5.03 10.37
N PHE A 83 -5.78 4.70 9.26
CA PHE A 83 -4.77 5.56 8.62
C PHE A 83 -5.19 5.90 7.20
N ARG A 84 -4.75 7.08 6.73
CA ARG A 84 -4.97 7.46 5.34
C ARG A 84 -3.99 6.71 4.46
N VAL A 85 -4.54 6.05 3.44
CA VAL A 85 -3.76 5.29 2.46
C VAL A 85 -4.07 5.81 1.06
N ASN A 86 -3.00 6.11 0.31
CA ASN A 86 -3.06 6.66 -1.03
C ASN A 86 -2.12 5.89 -1.96
N PRO A 87 -2.57 5.48 -3.15
CA PRO A 87 -1.68 4.95 -4.17
C PRO A 87 -0.78 6.08 -4.70
N ILE A 88 0.46 5.74 -5.07
CA ILE A 88 1.41 6.65 -5.74
C ILE A 88 1.76 6.16 -7.14
#